data_AF-A0A1R1BPH7-F1
#
_entry.id   AF-A0A1R1BPH7-F1
#
_cell.length_a   1.000
_cell.length_b   1.000
_cell.length_c   1.000
_cell.angle_alpha   90.00
_cell.angle_beta   90.00
_cell.angle_gamma   90.00
#
_symmetry.space_group_name_H-M   'P 1'
#
loop_
_entity.id
_entity.type
_entity.pdbx_description
1 polymer ?
#
loop_
_entity_poly.entity_id
_entity_poly.type
_entity_poly.pdbx_seq_one_letter_code
_entity_poly.pdbx_strand_id
1 'polypeptide(L)'
;MNFTLKTSKYAKETLTQLHASTGITPNILIRYAVALSLRNNDSSNPIVPITKDFTDGLVLNRSTVTGEFDYAFRAMVTQAAGRELTDEEFFPSYFNAHLERGIRTLASEYKSAGNYEKFIRNLLI
;
A
#
# COMPACT_ATOMS: atom_id res chain seq x y z
N MET A 1 9.26 -14.22 -11.84
CA MET A 1 8.24 -13.17 -11.59
C MET A 1 6.94 -13.72 -11.06
N ASN A 2 6.61 -13.36 -9.81
CA ASN A 2 5.27 -13.50 -9.25
C ASN A 2 4.44 -12.25 -9.63
N PHE A 3 3.20 -12.46 -10.06
CA PHE A 3 2.29 -11.36 -10.44
C PHE A 3 1.21 -11.10 -9.40
N THR A 4 1.18 -11.87 -8.32
CA THR A 4 0.21 -11.75 -7.25
C THR A 4 0.89 -11.50 -5.91
N LEU A 5 0.22 -10.71 -5.06
CA LEU A 5 0.54 -10.59 -3.65
C LEU A 5 -0.69 -11.00 -2.83
N LYS A 6 -0.45 -11.40 -1.59
CA LYS A 6 -1.51 -11.62 -0.61
C LYS A 6 -1.37 -10.61 0.52
N THR A 7 -2.45 -9.94 0.88
CA THR A 7 -2.46 -9.04 2.03
C THR A 7 -2.78 -9.79 3.32
N SER A 8 -2.69 -9.13 4.46
CA SER A 8 -3.23 -9.60 5.73
C SER A 8 -4.77 -9.54 5.75
N LYS A 9 -5.36 -10.26 6.72
CA LYS A 9 -6.79 -10.14 7.06
C LYS A 9 -7.14 -8.70 7.44
N TYR A 10 -6.28 -8.05 8.23
CA TYR A 10 -6.45 -6.65 8.63
C TYR A 10 -6.52 -5.72 7.42
N ALA A 11 -5.63 -5.89 6.45
CA ALA A 11 -5.61 -5.09 5.23
C ALA A 11 -6.91 -5.25 4.43
N LYS A 12 -7.39 -6.49 4.27
CA LYS A 12 -8.67 -6.80 3.61
C LYS A 12 -9.85 -6.09 4.30
N GLU A 13 -9.97 -6.25 5.62
CA GLU A 13 -11.06 -5.67 6.41
C GLU A 13 -11.03 -4.14 6.35
N THR A 14 -9.84 -3.56 6.49
CA THR A 14 -9.63 -2.11 6.45
C THR A 14 -9.97 -1.51 5.08
N LEU A 15 -9.51 -2.11 3.99
CA LEU A 15 -9.86 -1.67 2.64
C LEU A 15 -11.37 -1.74 2.39
N THR A 16 -12.02 -2.80 2.89
CA THR A 16 -13.48 -2.97 2.78
C THR A 16 -14.22 -1.86 3.54
N GLN A 17 -13.79 -1.55 4.77
CA GLN A 17 -14.38 -0.50 5.59
C GLN A 17 -14.17 0.89 4.97
N LEU A 18 -12.95 1.20 4.51
CA LEU A 18 -12.63 2.47 3.86
C LEU A 18 -13.43 2.65 2.57
N HIS A 19 -13.56 1.60 1.75
CA HIS A 19 -14.40 1.63 0.56
C HIS A 19 -15.85 1.96 0.92
N ALA A 20 -16.44 1.24 1.89
CA ALA A 20 -17.81 1.48 2.33
C ALA A 20 -18.04 2.90 2.87
N SER A 21 -17.02 3.48 3.52
CA SER A 21 -17.14 4.80 4.17
C SER A 21 -16.84 5.98 3.24
N THR A 22 -16.04 5.76 2.19
CA THR A 22 -15.54 6.84 1.31
C THR A 22 -16.04 6.74 -0.13
N GLY A 23 -16.54 5.57 -0.55
CA GLY A 23 -16.86 5.27 -1.95
C GLY A 23 -15.64 5.04 -2.84
N ILE A 24 -14.41 5.23 -2.36
CA ILE A 24 -13.19 5.04 -3.15
C ILE A 24 -12.96 3.55 -3.38
N THR A 25 -12.70 3.15 -4.63
CA THR A 25 -12.50 1.75 -4.99
C THR A 25 -11.20 1.19 -4.36
N PRO A 26 -11.16 -0.11 -3.98
CA PRO A 26 -10.01 -0.70 -3.30
C PRO A 26 -8.66 -0.53 -4.03
N ASN A 27 -8.65 -0.61 -5.37
CA ASN A 27 -7.44 -0.41 -6.16
C ASN A 27 -6.85 1.01 -6.02
N ILE A 28 -7.68 2.03 -5.85
CA ILE A 28 -7.22 3.41 -5.61
C ILE A 28 -6.75 3.57 -4.17
N LEU A 29 -7.48 3.02 -3.19
CA LEU A 29 -7.05 3.01 -1.78
C LEU A 29 -5.69 2.32 -1.60
N ILE A 30 -5.44 1.24 -2.34
CA ILE A 30 -4.14 0.55 -2.37
C ILE A 30 -3.02 1.48 -2.86
N ARG A 31 -3.26 2.24 -3.94
CA ARG A 31 -2.28 3.22 -4.46
C ARG A 31 -2.02 4.33 -3.46
N TYR A 32 -3.07 4.85 -2.80
CA TYR A 32 -2.92 5.84 -1.73
C TYR A 32 -2.12 5.29 -0.56
N ALA A 33 -2.40 4.07 -0.12
CA ALA A 33 -1.67 3.42 0.96
C ALA A 33 -0.17 3.30 0.63
N VAL A 34 0.18 2.78 -0.55
CA VAL A 34 1.58 2.64 -0.95
C VAL A 34 2.26 4.01 -1.08
N ALA A 35 1.62 4.99 -1.71
CA ALA A 35 2.15 6.34 -1.84
C ALA A 35 2.38 7.01 -0.47
N LEU A 36 1.44 6.87 0.46
CA LEU A 36 1.54 7.41 1.81
C LEU A 36 2.67 6.74 2.60
N SER A 37 2.81 5.42 2.45
CA SER A 37 3.91 4.65 3.04
C SER A 37 5.28 5.08 2.50
N LEU A 38 5.37 5.41 1.21
CA LEU A 38 6.59 5.92 0.58
C LEU A 38 6.89 7.36 1.00
N ARG A 39 5.87 8.23 1.09
CA ARG A 39 6.00 9.61 1.57
C ARG A 39 6.55 9.67 2.99
N ASN A 40 6.08 8.77 3.85
CA ASN A 40 6.49 8.71 5.26
C ASN A 40 7.72 7.79 5.47
N ASN A 41 8.44 7.42 4.41
CA ASN A 41 9.61 6.57 4.53
C ASN A 41 10.78 7.39 5.10
N ASP A 42 11.26 6.98 6.27
CA ASP A 42 12.38 7.60 6.97
C ASP A 42 13.46 6.56 7.29
N SER A 43 14.72 6.98 7.32
CA SER A 43 15.87 6.15 7.68
C SER A 43 15.76 5.56 9.08
N SER A 44 14.99 6.19 9.98
CA SER A 44 14.74 5.67 11.34
C SER A 44 13.78 4.47 11.38
N ASN A 45 12.99 4.24 10.33
CA ASN A 45 12.03 3.13 10.25
C ASN A 45 12.02 2.49 8.85
N PRO A 46 13.08 1.74 8.51
CA PRO A 46 13.22 1.13 7.20
C PRO A 46 12.10 0.10 6.96
N ILE A 47 11.67 -0.01 5.71
CA ILE A 47 10.69 -1.02 5.33
C ILE A 47 11.33 -2.41 5.37
N VAL A 48 10.63 -3.37 5.98
CA VAL A 48 11.04 -4.78 6.00
C VAL A 48 10.18 -5.53 4.98
N PRO A 49 10.79 -6.21 3.98
CA PRO A 49 10.04 -6.92 2.95
C PRO A 49 9.20 -8.05 3.57
N ILE A 50 8.00 -8.25 3.02
CA ILE A 50 7.13 -9.33 3.48
C ILE A 50 7.45 -10.60 2.70
N THR A 51 7.87 -11.63 3.44
CA THR A 51 8.14 -12.98 2.90
C THR A 51 7.13 -14.02 3.36
N LYS A 52 6.27 -13.68 4.33
CA LYS A 52 5.21 -14.57 4.83
C LYS A 52 4.06 -14.66 3.82
N ASP A 53 3.50 -15.86 3.72
CA ASP A 53 2.25 -16.08 3.00
C ASP A 53 1.07 -15.83 3.94
N PHE A 54 0.17 -14.93 3.56
CA PHE A 54 -1.05 -14.66 4.31
C PHE A 54 -2.19 -15.54 3.80
N THR A 55 -2.94 -16.16 4.72
CA THR A 55 -4.02 -17.09 4.37
C THR A 55 -5.37 -16.40 4.13
N ASP A 56 -5.67 -15.33 4.88
CA ASP A 56 -7.03 -14.78 4.98
C ASP A 56 -7.24 -13.39 4.36
N GLY A 57 -6.24 -12.87 3.64
CA GLY A 57 -6.33 -11.56 2.99
C GLY A 57 -6.86 -11.59 1.56
N LEU A 58 -6.55 -10.53 0.81
CA LEU A 58 -6.87 -10.42 -0.60
C LEU A 58 -5.72 -10.94 -1.45
N VAL A 59 -6.03 -11.73 -2.47
CA VAL A 59 -5.10 -12.03 -3.57
C VAL A 59 -5.21 -10.91 -4.59
N LEU A 60 -4.15 -10.15 -4.77
CA LEU A 60 -4.13 -8.96 -5.63
C LEU A 60 -3.12 -9.13 -6.74
N ASN A 61 -3.55 -8.87 -7.99
CA ASN A 61 -2.66 -8.85 -9.14
C ASN A 61 -1.89 -7.53 -9.21
N ARG A 62 -0.61 -7.59 -9.63
CA ARG A 62 0.27 -6.43 -9.83
C ARG A 62 -0.40 -5.36 -10.69
N SER A 63 -0.93 -5.74 -11.86
CA SER A 63 -1.63 -4.83 -12.78
C SER A 63 -2.84 -4.13 -12.14
N THR A 64 -3.53 -4.79 -11.20
CA THR A 64 -4.66 -4.18 -10.49
C THR A 64 -4.20 -3.14 -9.47
N VAL A 65 -3.13 -3.43 -8.74
CA VAL A 65 -2.65 -2.57 -7.64
C VAL A 65 -1.83 -1.40 -8.12
N THR A 66 -1.05 -1.56 -9.19
CA THR A 66 -0.24 -0.48 -9.77
C THR A 66 -0.95 0.25 -10.92
N GLY A 67 -1.81 -0.43 -11.68
CA GLY A 67 -2.42 0.14 -12.88
C GLY A 67 -1.37 0.55 -13.91
N GLU A 68 -1.54 1.73 -14.50
CA GLU A 68 -0.57 2.33 -15.43
C GLU A 68 0.71 2.84 -14.74
N PHE A 69 0.70 2.97 -13.40
CA PHE A 69 1.80 3.55 -12.62
C PHE A 69 2.83 2.53 -12.15
N ASP A 70 2.84 1.32 -12.74
CA ASP A 70 3.73 0.23 -12.32
C ASP A 70 5.20 0.62 -12.27
N TYR A 71 5.68 1.26 -13.33
CA TYR A 71 7.05 1.74 -13.40
C TYR A 71 7.36 2.80 -12.34
N ALA A 72 6.44 3.72 -12.08
CA ALA A 72 6.61 4.76 -11.07
C ALA A 72 6.67 4.17 -9.65
N PHE A 73 5.78 3.23 -9.32
CA PHE A 73 5.83 2.52 -8.04
C PHE A 73 7.12 1.71 -7.90
N ARG A 74 7.58 1.02 -8.94
CA ARG A 74 8.87 0.31 -8.93
C ARG A 74 10.01 1.27 -8.61
N ALA A 75 10.10 2.39 -9.34
CA ALA A 75 11.14 3.38 -9.13
C ALA A 75 11.14 3.94 -7.69
N MET A 76 9.98 4.34 -7.17
CA MET A 76 9.87 4.89 -5.81
C MET A 76 10.19 3.85 -4.72
N VAL A 77 9.75 2.60 -4.88
CA VAL A 77 10.06 1.53 -3.92
C VAL A 77 11.55 1.17 -3.95
N THR A 78 12.15 1.11 -5.14
CA THR A 78 13.61 0.92 -5.29
C THR A 78 14.39 2.06 -4.64
N GLN A 79 13.97 3.30 -4.86
CA GLN A 79 14.59 4.46 -4.20
C GLN A 79 14.46 4.38 -2.68
N ALA A 80 13.28 4.01 -2.16
CA ALA A 80 13.03 3.83 -0.73
C ALA A 80 13.88 2.71 -0.12
N ALA A 81 14.25 1.68 -0.90
CA ALA A 81 15.12 0.60 -0.46
C ALA A 81 16.62 0.99 -0.44
N GLY A 82 17.01 2.11 -1.06
CA GLY A 82 18.39 2.57 -1.10
C GLY A 82 19.34 1.71 -1.93
N ARG A 83 18.81 0.75 -2.70
CA ARG A 83 19.55 -0.15 -3.60
C ARG A 83 18.66 -0.62 -4.74
N GLU A 84 19.27 -1.16 -5.79
CA GLU A 84 18.52 -1.83 -6.84
C GLU A 84 17.77 -3.04 -6.29
N LEU A 85 16.52 -3.21 -6.75
CA LEU A 85 15.65 -4.34 -6.41
C LEU A 85 15.43 -5.19 -7.65
N THR A 86 15.51 -6.50 -7.48
CA THR A 86 15.04 -7.43 -8.52
C THR A 86 13.51 -7.38 -8.62
N ASP A 87 12.94 -7.96 -9.68
CA ASP A 87 11.49 -7.99 -9.84
C ASP A 87 10.79 -8.80 -8.75
N GLU A 88 11.42 -9.89 -8.28
CA GLU A 88 10.94 -10.72 -7.17
C GLU A 88 11.01 -10.00 -5.81
N GLU A 89 12.01 -9.16 -5.61
CA GLU A 89 12.12 -8.33 -4.40
C GLU A 89 11.06 -7.22 -4.43
N PHE A 90 10.97 -6.49 -5.54
CA PHE A 90 9.95 -5.45 -5.70
C PHE A 90 8.55 -6.02 -5.49
N PHE A 91 8.20 -7.09 -6.19
CA PHE A 91 6.87 -7.69 -6.15
C PHE A 91 6.93 -9.22 -5.99
N PRO A 92 6.25 -9.79 -4.97
CA PRO A 92 5.32 -9.13 -4.06
C PRO A 92 5.98 -8.44 -2.86
N SER A 93 7.28 -8.66 -2.60
CA SER A 93 7.85 -8.50 -1.26
C SER A 93 7.86 -7.07 -0.71
N TYR A 94 8.60 -6.16 -1.33
CA TYR A 94 8.70 -4.76 -0.88
C TYR A 94 7.40 -3.99 -1.11
N PHE A 95 6.72 -4.22 -2.25
CA PHE A 95 5.45 -3.58 -2.53
C PHE A 95 4.39 -3.92 -1.48
N ASN A 96 4.27 -5.20 -1.10
CA ASN A 96 3.32 -5.63 -0.07
C ASN A 96 3.67 -5.06 1.32
N ALA A 97 4.97 -4.94 1.63
CA ALA A 97 5.39 -4.29 2.87
C ALA A 97 4.92 -2.83 2.94
N HIS A 98 5.13 -2.07 1.86
CA HIS A 98 4.63 -0.70 1.78
C HIS A 98 3.11 -0.63 1.84
N LEU A 99 2.40 -1.56 1.19
CA LEU A 99 0.96 -1.65 1.23
C LEU A 99 0.42 -1.88 2.65
N GLU A 100 0.94 -2.88 3.36
CA GLU A 100 0.53 -3.20 4.74
C GLU A 100 0.78 -2.04 5.70
N ARG A 101 1.96 -1.40 5.61
CA ARG A 101 2.26 -0.19 6.39
C ARG A 101 1.31 0.95 6.04
N GLY A 102 1.13 1.18 4.73
CA GLY A 102 0.30 2.23 4.19
C GLY A 102 -1.17 2.13 4.58
N ILE A 103 -1.74 0.93 4.60
CA ILE A 103 -3.14 0.72 5.00
C ILE A 103 -3.35 1.10 6.47
N ARG A 104 -2.39 0.79 7.35
CA ARG A 104 -2.45 1.21 8.76
C ARG A 104 -2.43 2.72 8.91
N THR A 105 -1.55 3.39 8.16
CA THR A 105 -1.50 4.86 8.14
C THR A 105 -2.81 5.43 7.59
N LEU A 106 -3.31 4.92 6.48
CA LEU A 106 -4.54 5.37 5.82
C LEU A 106 -5.77 5.23 6.75
N ALA A 107 -5.86 4.13 7.49
CA ALA A 107 -6.90 3.94 8.49
C ALA A 107 -6.82 4.95 9.64
N SER A 108 -5.59 5.24 10.11
CA SER A 108 -5.35 6.25 11.14
C SER A 108 -5.74 7.65 10.65
N GLU A 109 -5.38 8.00 9.41
CA GLU A 109 -5.75 9.27 8.78
C GLU A 109 -7.26 9.43 8.67
N TYR A 110 -7.98 8.40 8.18
CA TYR A 110 -9.43 8.43 8.08
C TYR A 110 -10.09 8.58 9.45
N LYS A 111 -9.62 7.82 10.45
CA LYS A 111 -10.12 7.89 11.83
C LYS A 111 -9.91 9.28 12.44
N SER A 112 -8.75 9.89 12.22
CA SER A 112 -8.41 11.23 12.68
C SER A 112 -9.26 12.32 12.00
N ALA A 113 -9.44 12.20 10.69
CA ALA A 113 -10.23 13.13 9.90
C ALA A 113 -11.73 13.12 10.28
N GLY A 114 -12.27 11.95 10.62
CA GLY A 114 -13.66 11.75 11.07
C GLY A 114 -14.73 11.85 9.96
N ASN A 115 -14.37 12.34 8.78
CA ASN A 115 -15.24 12.31 7.59
C ASN A 115 -14.41 12.28 6.30
N TYR A 116 -15.08 11.95 5.19
CA TYR A 116 -14.49 11.84 3.86
C TYR A 116 -13.79 13.12 3.38
N GLU A 117 -14.43 14.28 3.51
CA GLU A 117 -13.88 15.53 2.98
C GLU A 117 -12.55 15.89 3.66
N LYS A 118 -12.52 15.84 5.00
CA LYS A 118 -11.30 16.08 5.77
C LYS A 118 -10.23 15.05 5.47
N PHE A 119 -10.62 13.79 5.28
CA PHE A 119 -9.68 12.72 4.95
C PHE A 119 -8.96 12.99 3.64
N ILE A 120 -9.69 13.36 2.59
CA ILE A 120 -9.07 13.69 1.29
C ILE A 120 -8.19 14.93 1.39
N ARG A 121 -8.63 15.97 2.11
CA ARG A 121 -7.79 17.16 2.35
C ARG A 121 -6.48 16.79 3.01
N ASN A 122 -6.50 15.97 4.07
CA ASN A 122 -5.29 15.55 4.78
C ASN A 122 -4.33 14.71 3.93
N LEU A 123 -4.81 14.03 2.88
CA LEU A 123 -3.91 13.29 1.97
C LEU A 123 -3.15 14.21 1.01
N LEU A 124 -3.68 15.41 0.73
CA LEU A 124 -3.13 16.35 -0.25
C LEU A 124 -2.15 17.38 0.34
N ILE A 125 -2.17 17.56 1.66
CA ILE A 125 -1.36 18.53 2.42
C ILE A 125 -0.18 17.79 3.08
#